data_AF-A0A023GP83-F1
#
_entry.id   AF-A0A023GP83-F1
#
_cell.length_a   1.000
_cell.length_b   1.000
_cell.length_c   1.000
_cell.angle_alpha   90.00
_cell.angle_beta   90.00
_cell.angle_gamma   90.00
#
_symmetry.space_group_name_H-M   'P 1'
#
loop_
_entity.id
_entity.type
_entity.pdbx_description
1 polymer ?
#
loop_
_entity_poly.entity_id
_entity_poly.type
_entity_poly.pdbx_seq_one_letter_code
_entity_poly.pdbx_strand_id
1 'polypeptide(L)'
;MYRLRMGRARPQALLLLCLALVFVALALNVLVYSVCPQYATYGSQRFQSVNGTVPCVMDAPAEECVMSRGSALLVRFFFKAWVFGAAYYWATWVFLGSTVVSFFIVVIRGRQSSVEVDSDEFEDDDDEPLVRT
;
A
#
# COMPACT_ATOMS: atom_id res chain seq x y z
N MET A 1 -30.05 -3.27 5.23
CA MET A 1 -29.70 -2.78 3.88
C MET A 1 -29.06 -1.41 4.00
N TYR A 2 -27.76 -1.28 3.73
CA TYR A 2 -27.09 0.02 3.71
C TYR A 2 -27.36 0.71 2.36
N ARG A 3 -28.06 1.86 2.39
CA ARG A 3 -28.24 2.68 1.19
C ARG A 3 -27.00 3.55 0.99
N LEU A 4 -26.15 3.19 0.04
CA LEU A 4 -25.07 4.06 -0.42
C LEU A 4 -25.70 5.32 -1.08
N ARG A 5 -25.59 6.47 -0.40
CA ARG A 5 -25.95 7.77 -0.97
C ARG A 5 -24.87 8.20 -1.96
N MET A 6 -25.15 7.97 -3.24
CA MET A 6 -24.36 8.46 -4.37
C MET A 6 -24.28 10.00 -4.29
N GLY A 7 -23.06 10.54 -4.16
CA GLY A 7 -22.82 11.98 -3.97
C GLY A 7 -22.22 12.39 -2.62
N ARG A 8 -22.10 11.45 -1.66
CA ARG A 8 -21.43 11.69 -0.36
C ARG A 8 -20.29 10.71 -0.09
N ALA A 9 -19.60 10.26 -1.13
CA ALA A 9 -18.31 9.61 -0.94
C ALA A 9 -17.34 10.69 -0.42
N ARG A 10 -16.91 10.58 0.84
CA ARG A 10 -15.87 11.48 1.39
C ARG A 10 -14.69 11.45 0.39
N PRO A 11 -14.07 12.59 0.02
CA PRO A 11 -13.03 12.65 -1.02
C PRO A 11 -11.87 11.66 -0.78
N GLN A 12 -11.70 11.24 0.47
CA GLN A 12 -10.80 10.19 0.95
C GLN A 12 -11.05 8.80 0.32
N ALA A 13 -12.29 8.43 -0.01
CA ALA A 13 -12.61 7.14 -0.64
C ALA A 13 -12.13 7.08 -2.10
N LEU A 14 -12.20 8.21 -2.83
CA LEU A 14 -11.72 8.31 -4.20
C LEU A 14 -10.18 8.30 -4.24
N LEU A 15 -9.53 8.91 -3.25
CA LEU A 15 -8.08 8.79 -3.04
C LEU A 15 -7.65 7.36 -2.69
N LEU A 16 -8.39 6.66 -1.82
CA LEU A 16 -8.13 5.25 -1.51
C LEU A 16 -8.32 4.34 -2.74
N LEU A 17 -9.35 4.58 -3.55
CA LEU A 17 -9.54 3.86 -4.81
C LEU A 17 -8.39 4.13 -5.79
N CYS A 18 -7.99 5.40 -5.94
CA CYS A 18 -6.87 5.78 -6.79
C CYS A 18 -5.57 5.11 -6.34
N LEU A 19 -5.30 5.12 -5.03
CA LEU A 19 -4.17 4.42 -4.42
C LEU A 19 -4.24 2.91 -4.70
N ALA A 20 -5.41 2.29 -4.53
CA ALA A 20 -5.61 0.88 -4.82
C ALA A 20 -5.37 0.55 -6.30
N LEU A 21 -5.81 1.40 -7.23
CA LEU A 21 -5.55 1.24 -8.67
C LEU A 21 -4.05 1.33 -9.00
N VAL A 22 -3.32 2.24 -8.34
CA VAL A 22 -1.85 2.33 -8.48
C VAL A 22 -1.18 1.05 -7.99
N PHE A 23 -1.64 0.48 -6.86
CA PHE A 23 -1.14 -0.81 -6.36
C PHE A 23 -1.46 -1.98 -7.29
N VAL A 24 -2.65 -2.03 -7.87
CA VAL A 24 -3.03 -3.06 -8.86
C VAL A 24 -2.18 -2.94 -10.13
N ALA A 25 -1.99 -1.72 -10.65
CA ALA A 25 -1.15 -1.49 -11.82
C ALA A 25 0.30 -1.94 -11.58
N LEU A 26 0.84 -1.67 -10.39
CA LEU A 26 2.15 -2.16 -9.97
C LEU A 26 2.20 -3.69 -9.93
N ALA A 27 1.20 -4.36 -9.33
CA ALA A 27 1.14 -5.81 -9.26
C ALA A 27 1.07 -6.47 -10.66
N LEU A 28 0.31 -5.88 -11.58
CA LEU A 28 0.27 -6.32 -12.98
C LEU A 28 1.65 -6.18 -13.65
N ASN A 29 2.37 -5.08 -13.39
CA ASN A 29 3.74 -4.93 -13.86
C ASN A 29 4.61 -6.08 -13.36
N VAL A 30 4.61 -6.38 -12.06
CA VAL A 30 5.35 -7.52 -11.49
C VAL A 30 5.01 -8.84 -12.17
N LEU A 31 3.72 -9.08 -12.41
CA LEU A 31 3.23 -10.33 -12.96
C LEU A 31 3.76 -10.57 -14.39
N VAL A 32 3.89 -9.51 -15.20
CA VAL A 32 4.51 -9.60 -16.54
C VAL A 32 5.94 -10.10 -16.47
N TYR A 33 6.73 -9.67 -15.48
CA TYR A 33 8.11 -10.14 -15.30
C TYR A 33 8.18 -11.57 -14.76
N SER A 34 7.18 -12.03 -13.99
CA SER A 34 7.14 -13.43 -13.52
C SER A 34 6.79 -14.44 -14.62
N VAL A 35 5.95 -14.07 -15.57
CA VAL A 35 5.52 -14.99 -16.64
C VAL A 35 6.54 -15.03 -17.77
N CYS A 36 7.07 -13.87 -18.16
CA CYS A 36 7.98 -13.75 -19.32
C CYS A 36 9.20 -12.87 -18.98
N PRO A 37 10.14 -13.34 -18.15
CA PRO A 37 11.25 -12.53 -17.67
C PRO A 37 12.15 -12.04 -18.82
N GLN A 38 12.52 -12.92 -19.76
CA GLN A 38 13.38 -12.58 -20.91
C GLN A 38 12.75 -11.54 -21.84
N TYR A 39 11.46 -11.66 -22.13
CA TYR A 39 10.75 -10.71 -22.98
C TYR A 39 10.56 -9.36 -22.29
N ALA A 40 10.28 -9.34 -20.98
CA ALA A 40 10.06 -8.09 -20.25
C ALA A 40 11.38 -7.32 -19.97
N THR A 41 12.51 -8.02 -19.85
CA THR A 41 13.84 -7.42 -19.63
C THR A 41 14.52 -6.96 -20.90
N TYR A 42 14.58 -7.80 -21.94
CA TYR A 42 15.34 -7.49 -23.17
C TYR A 42 14.47 -7.25 -24.41
N GLY A 43 13.17 -7.58 -24.37
CA GLY A 43 12.29 -7.43 -25.52
C GLY A 43 12.66 -8.37 -26.65
N SER A 44 12.69 -7.85 -27.88
CA SER A 44 13.08 -8.60 -29.09
C SER A 44 14.55 -8.44 -29.47
N GLN A 45 15.40 -7.91 -28.57
CA GLN A 45 16.81 -7.70 -28.83
C GLN A 45 17.55 -9.03 -29.08
N ARG A 46 18.44 -9.01 -30.08
CA ARG A 46 19.30 -10.14 -30.46
C ARG A 46 20.72 -9.63 -30.63
N PHE A 47 21.69 -10.43 -30.23
CA PHE A 47 23.11 -10.14 -30.41
C PHE A 47 23.76 -11.19 -31.32
N GLN A 48 24.91 -10.84 -31.90
CA GLN A 48 25.61 -11.69 -32.86
C GLN A 48 26.69 -12.49 -32.12
N SER A 49 26.43 -13.78 -31.94
CA SER A 49 27.41 -14.71 -31.37
C SER A 49 28.19 -15.43 -32.48
N VAL A 50 29.27 -16.14 -32.11
CA VAL A 50 30.13 -16.92 -33.00
C VAL A 50 29.33 -17.99 -33.78
N ASN A 51 28.23 -18.48 -33.20
CA ASN A 51 27.31 -19.44 -33.81
C ASN A 51 26.08 -18.81 -34.49
N GLY A 52 26.05 -17.48 -34.65
CA GLY A 52 24.96 -16.72 -35.29
C GLY A 52 24.16 -15.82 -34.34
N THR A 53 23.04 -15.29 -34.83
CA THR A 53 22.18 -14.36 -34.07
C THR A 53 21.34 -15.07 -33.00
N VAL A 54 21.66 -14.81 -31.74
CA VAL A 54 21.00 -15.39 -30.56
C VAL A 54 20.20 -14.31 -29.81
N PRO A 55 19.08 -14.67 -29.13
CA PRO A 55 18.32 -13.71 -28.35
C PRO A 55 19.12 -13.25 -27.12
N CYS A 56 18.96 -11.99 -26.73
CA CYS A 56 19.55 -11.49 -25.49
C CYS A 56 18.99 -12.26 -24.28
N VAL A 57 19.89 -12.81 -23.47
CA VAL A 57 19.61 -13.52 -22.23
C VAL A 57 20.36 -12.87 -21.08
N MET A 58 20.01 -13.18 -19.83
CA MET A 58 20.64 -12.55 -18.65
C MET A 58 22.16 -12.76 -18.55
N ASP A 59 22.69 -13.79 -19.21
CA ASP A 59 24.13 -14.11 -19.26
C ASP A 59 24.89 -13.43 -20.41
N ALA A 60 24.20 -12.63 -21.24
CA ALA A 60 24.83 -11.92 -22.35
C ALA A 60 25.67 -10.72 -21.84
N PRO A 61 26.78 -10.38 -22.51
CA PRO A 61 27.61 -9.23 -22.13
C PRO A 61 26.79 -7.93 -22.22
N ALA A 62 26.93 -7.08 -21.19
CA ALA A 62 26.18 -5.82 -21.05
C ALA A 62 26.47 -4.81 -22.17
N GLU A 63 27.59 -4.97 -22.87
CA GLU A 63 28.00 -4.15 -24.03
C GLU A 63 27.06 -4.35 -25.24
N GLU A 64 26.44 -5.52 -25.37
CA GLU A 64 25.65 -5.91 -26.55
C GLU A 64 24.14 -5.98 -26.28
N CYS A 65 23.74 -6.16 -25.02
CA CYS A 65 22.33 -6.27 -24.62
C CYS A 65 21.98 -5.27 -23.51
N VAL A 66 21.05 -4.35 -23.80
CA VAL A 66 20.64 -3.31 -22.84
C VAL A 66 19.29 -3.69 -22.20
N MET A 67 19.25 -3.69 -20.87
CA MET A 67 18.01 -3.92 -20.10
C MET A 67 16.99 -2.80 -20.30
N SER A 68 15.70 -3.17 -20.32
CA SER A 68 14.59 -2.23 -20.43
C SER A 68 14.49 -1.30 -19.21
N ARG A 69 14.07 -0.05 -19.42
CA ARG A 69 13.85 0.91 -18.32
C ARG A 69 12.82 0.40 -17.29
N GLY A 70 11.85 -0.39 -17.74
CA GLY A 70 10.85 -1.02 -16.87
C GLY A 70 11.47 -2.00 -15.89
N SER A 71 12.39 -2.84 -16.36
CA SER A 71 13.11 -3.80 -15.49
C SER A 71 14.00 -3.09 -14.47
N ALA A 72 14.70 -2.02 -14.88
CA ALA A 72 15.52 -1.23 -13.97
C ALA A 72 14.68 -0.52 -12.88
N LEU A 73 13.49 -0.01 -13.24
CA LEU A 73 12.57 0.60 -12.28
C LEU A 73 12.04 -0.44 -11.28
N LEU A 74 11.66 -1.62 -11.75
CA LEU A 74 11.17 -2.69 -10.87
C LEU A 74 12.25 -3.20 -9.93
N VAL A 75 13.48 -3.43 -10.40
CA VAL A 75 14.60 -3.82 -9.53
C VAL A 75 14.80 -2.79 -8.43
N ARG A 76 14.81 -1.49 -8.76
CA ARG A 76 14.91 -0.41 -7.77
C ARG A 76 13.72 -0.36 -6.81
N PHE A 77 12.52 -0.61 -7.32
CA PHE A 77 11.30 -0.63 -6.51
C PHE A 77 11.33 -1.80 -5.54
N PHE A 78 11.60 -3.03 -5.99
CA PHE A 78 11.68 -4.21 -5.14
C PHE A 78 12.79 -4.10 -4.09
N PHE A 79 13.94 -3.53 -4.45
CA PHE A 79 15.01 -3.26 -3.49
C PHE A 79 14.60 -2.25 -2.40
N LYS A 80 13.57 -1.44 -2.63
CA LYS A 80 12.96 -0.55 -1.63
C LYS A 80 11.62 -1.05 -1.10
N ALA A 81 11.03 -2.09 -1.71
CA ALA A 81 9.76 -2.69 -1.29
C ALA A 81 9.88 -3.38 0.07
N TRP A 82 11.06 -3.90 0.43
CA TRP A 82 11.33 -4.39 1.79
C TRP A 82 11.14 -3.30 2.86
N VAL A 83 11.37 -2.02 2.53
CA VAL A 83 11.11 -0.89 3.44
C VAL A 83 9.60 -0.71 3.64
N PHE A 84 8.81 -0.84 2.58
CA PHE A 84 7.34 -0.79 2.68
C PHE A 84 6.80 -1.97 3.49
N GLY A 85 7.34 -3.18 3.27
CA GLY A 85 6.99 -4.38 4.05
C GLY A 85 7.34 -4.23 5.52
N ALA A 86 8.54 -3.73 5.83
CA ALA A 86 8.96 -3.44 7.20
C ALA A 86 8.04 -2.37 7.82
N ALA A 87 7.80 -1.25 7.13
CA ALA A 87 6.94 -0.18 7.62
C ALA A 87 5.52 -0.67 7.92
N TYR A 88 4.91 -1.47 7.05
CA TYR A 88 3.58 -2.04 7.27
C TYR A 88 3.55 -3.01 8.46
N TYR A 89 4.58 -3.86 8.59
CA TYR A 89 4.74 -4.76 9.73
C TYR A 89 4.78 -3.96 11.04
N TRP A 90 5.70 -2.99 11.15
CA TRP A 90 5.81 -2.13 12.34
C TRP A 90 4.54 -1.33 12.62
N ALA A 91 3.89 -0.78 11.58
CA ALA A 91 2.61 -0.08 11.73
C ALA A 91 1.50 -0.98 12.26
N THR A 92 1.46 -2.25 11.83
CA THR A 92 0.49 -3.24 12.32
C THR A 92 0.73 -3.54 13.80
N TRP A 93 1.99 -3.71 14.22
CA TRP A 93 2.33 -3.88 15.63
C TRP A 93 2.01 -2.67 16.49
N VAL A 94 2.27 -1.45 15.99
CA VAL A 94 1.90 -0.21 16.68
C VAL A 94 0.38 -0.10 16.80
N PHE A 95 -0.36 -0.42 15.75
CA PHE A 95 -1.82 -0.42 15.79
C PHE A 95 -2.36 -1.44 16.80
N LEU A 96 -1.91 -2.69 16.74
CA LEU A 96 -2.28 -3.74 17.70
C LEU A 96 -1.90 -3.36 19.13
N GLY A 97 -0.72 -2.79 19.34
CA GLY A 97 -0.29 -2.30 20.65
C GLY A 97 -1.20 -1.18 21.14
N SER A 98 -1.53 -0.22 20.29
CA SER A 98 -2.39 0.91 20.64
C SER A 98 -3.81 0.47 21.01
N THR A 99 -4.40 -0.50 20.29
CA THR A 99 -5.75 -1.00 20.58
C THR A 99 -5.80 -1.77 21.89
N VAL A 100 -4.77 -2.58 22.17
CA VAL A 100 -4.63 -3.30 23.44
C VAL A 100 -4.43 -2.32 24.60
N VAL A 101 -3.58 -1.31 24.45
CA VAL A 101 -3.36 -0.27 25.47
C VAL A 101 -4.64 0.52 25.74
N SER A 102 -5.36 0.94 24.70
CA SER A 102 -6.66 1.61 24.83
C SER A 102 -7.68 0.74 25.56
N PHE A 103 -7.73 -0.56 25.25
CA PHE A 103 -8.58 -1.52 25.96
C PHE A 103 -8.24 -1.61 27.46
N PHE A 104 -6.95 -1.73 27.80
CA PHE A 104 -6.53 -1.76 29.20
C PHE A 104 -6.85 -0.47 29.94
N ILE A 105 -6.66 0.69 29.30
CA ILE A 105 -7.02 1.99 29.88
C ILE A 105 -8.52 2.05 30.19
N VAL A 106 -9.38 1.63 29.25
CA VAL A 106 -10.84 1.59 29.46
C VAL A 106 -11.23 0.61 30.58
N VAL A 107 -10.60 -0.57 30.66
CA VAL A 107 -10.90 -1.56 31.72
C VAL A 107 -10.48 -1.07 33.11
N ILE A 108 -9.31 -0.44 33.24
CA ILE A 108 -8.81 0.08 34.52
C ILE A 108 -9.64 1.29 34.95
N ARG A 109 -9.93 2.20 34.01
CA ARG A 109 -10.73 3.40 34.26
C ARG A 109 -12.20 3.06 34.49
N GLY A 110 -12.75 2.05 33.80
CA GLY A 110 -14.08 1.49 34.05
C GLY A 110 -14.22 0.77 35.40
N ARG A 111 -13.14 0.20 35.94
CA ARG A 111 -13.09 -0.30 37.32
C ARG A 111 -13.13 0.81 38.37
N GLN A 112 -12.67 2.01 38.04
CA GLN A 112 -12.86 3.20 38.88
C GLN A 112 -14.24 3.84 38.64
N SER A 113 -14.78 3.72 37.42
CA SER A 113 -16.06 4.27 36.99
C SER A 113 -17.27 3.48 37.48
N SER A 114 -17.16 2.17 37.76
CA SER A 114 -18.29 1.40 38.32
C SER A 114 -18.69 1.84 39.74
N VAL A 115 -17.94 2.77 40.35
CA VAL A 115 -18.28 3.40 41.62
C VAL A 115 -18.95 4.77 41.41
N GLU A 116 -18.93 5.39 40.20
CA GLU A 116 -19.44 6.77 40.02
C GLU A 116 -19.95 7.17 38.60
N VAL A 117 -19.95 6.32 37.57
CA VAL A 117 -20.18 6.73 36.16
C VAL A 117 -21.43 6.09 35.55
N ASP A 118 -22.59 6.51 36.04
CA ASP A 118 -23.87 6.40 35.31
C ASP A 118 -24.41 7.78 34.87
N SER A 119 -23.58 8.85 34.92
CA SER A 119 -24.06 10.22 34.66
C SER A 119 -23.35 11.02 33.55
N ASP A 120 -22.15 10.61 33.07
CA ASP A 120 -21.33 11.52 32.23
C ASP A 120 -21.12 11.07 30.76
N GLU A 121 -21.70 9.97 30.27
CA GLU A 121 -21.39 9.43 28.92
C GLU A 121 -22.35 9.90 27.79
N PHE A 122 -23.18 10.92 28.01
CA PHE A 122 -24.13 11.43 27.00
C PHE A 122 -24.08 12.94 26.72
N GLU A 123 -23.11 13.69 27.23
CA GLU A 123 -22.99 15.14 26.98
C GLU A 123 -21.57 15.53 26.57
N ASP A 124 -21.21 15.37 25.29
CA ASP A 124 -20.23 16.24 24.61
C ASP A 124 -20.12 15.85 23.11
N ASP A 125 -21.02 16.40 22.27
CA ASP A 125 -20.72 16.71 20.85
C ASP A 125 -21.86 17.49 20.13
N ASP A 126 -22.67 18.31 20.83
CA ASP A 126 -23.73 19.13 20.21
C ASP A 126 -23.78 20.58 20.76
N ASP A 127 -22.64 21.23 21.02
CA ASP A 127 -22.64 22.67 21.31
C ASP A 127 -21.44 23.42 20.68
N GLU A 128 -21.64 23.98 19.49
CA GLU A 128 -20.98 25.24 19.12
C GLU A 128 -21.96 26.22 18.40
N PRO A 129 -22.04 27.50 18.84
CA PRO A 129 -23.11 28.43 18.46
C PRO A 129 -22.73 29.32 17.26
N LEU A 130 -23.62 29.41 16.25
CA LEU A 130 -23.51 30.39 15.16
C LEU A 130 -24.62 31.45 15.21
N VAL A 131 -24.29 32.53 15.94
CA VAL A 131 -24.47 33.96 15.64
C VAL A 131 -25.72 34.41 14.88
N ARG A 132 -26.63 35.01 15.66
CA ARG A 132 -27.54 36.14 15.38
C ARG A 132 -27.22 36.97 14.12
N THR A 133 -28.10 36.98 13.11
CA THR A 133 -28.74 38.19 12.54
C THR A 133 -29.99 37.82 11.76
#